data_AF-A0A1Q6XAD9-F1
#
_entry.id   AF-A0A1Q6XAD9-F1
#
_cell.length_a   1.000
_cell.length_b   1.000
_cell.length_c   1.000
_cell.angle_alpha   90.00
_cell.angle_beta   90.00
_cell.angle_gamma   90.00
#
_symmetry.space_group_name_H-M   'P 1'
#
loop_
_entity.id
_entity.type
_entity.pdbx_description
1 polymer ?
#
loop_
_entity_poly.entity_id
_entity_poly.type
_entity_poly.pdbx_seq_one_letter_code
_entity_poly.pdbx_strand_id
1 'polypeptide(L)'
;MAFRSLLLCEHEATARLVGRVFRDLGVDMEHLTASDIAVEKIKQGSFDAVVVDDADPTGAALVLEAARSLTSSKKCLGVVLAHSQTSLGVAFGAGTHLVIYKPIAADRVRSGLTAVRNLMGRKHRRQSPRVRVEIDATLSREGKAERRAVIIDLSEGGAALRIDGSLAASEPLNLTCVLPGTSNSLSATAEIVWRDAQGWLGVRFVDLTGDSQRVLRDWVSSNSRTRNPIATQTKR
;
A
#
# COMPACT_ATOMS: atom_id res chain seq x y z
N MET A 1 -15.28 -6.14 5.34
CA MET A 1 -15.33 -5.85 3.89
C MET A 1 -14.71 -7.02 3.18
N ALA A 2 -15.38 -7.60 2.18
CA ALA A 2 -14.80 -8.66 1.37
C ALA A 2 -13.72 -8.07 0.44
N PHE A 3 -12.61 -8.78 0.27
CA PHE A 3 -11.58 -8.37 -0.69
C PHE A 3 -12.13 -8.58 -2.11
N ARG A 4 -11.83 -7.68 -3.04
CA ARG A 4 -12.20 -7.81 -4.46
C ARG A 4 -11.02 -8.24 -5.30
N SER A 5 -11.19 -9.26 -6.12
CA SER A 5 -10.15 -9.77 -7.02
C SER A 5 -10.67 -9.91 -8.44
N LEU A 6 -9.77 -9.77 -9.41
CA LEU A 6 -10.03 -10.00 -10.83
C LEU A 6 -9.21 -11.19 -11.31
N LEU A 7 -9.80 -12.04 -12.15
CA LEU A 7 -9.14 -13.14 -12.83
C LEU A 7 -9.25 -12.97 -14.34
N LEU A 8 -8.14 -12.85 -15.05
CA LEU A 8 -8.06 -12.97 -16.51
C LEU A 8 -7.64 -14.41 -16.85
N CYS A 9 -8.56 -15.20 -17.40
CA CYS A 9 -8.29 -16.59 -17.78
C CYS A 9 -9.28 -17.05 -18.85
N GLU A 10 -8.81 -17.62 -19.95
CA GLU A 10 -9.71 -18.16 -20.98
C GLU A 10 -10.26 -19.55 -20.61
N HIS A 11 -9.55 -20.29 -19.75
CA HIS A 11 -9.89 -21.66 -19.40
C HIS A 11 -10.94 -21.71 -18.28
N GLU A 12 -12.20 -22.00 -18.62
CA GLU A 12 -13.29 -22.07 -17.63
C GLU A 12 -13.03 -23.02 -16.46
N ALA A 13 -12.40 -24.17 -16.70
CA ALA A 13 -12.11 -25.13 -15.64
C ALA A 13 -11.15 -24.53 -14.58
N THR A 14 -10.13 -23.81 -15.03
CA THR A 14 -9.20 -23.06 -14.18
C THR A 14 -9.92 -21.95 -13.44
N ALA A 15 -10.74 -21.17 -14.13
CA ALA A 15 -11.50 -20.08 -13.53
C ALA A 15 -12.48 -20.55 -12.44
N ARG A 16 -13.19 -21.66 -12.67
CA ARG A 16 -14.08 -22.29 -11.68
C ARG A 16 -13.31 -22.81 -10.46
N LEU A 17 -12.12 -23.36 -10.66
CA LEU A 17 -11.29 -23.84 -9.55
C LEU A 17 -10.77 -22.68 -8.71
N VAL A 18 -10.13 -21.69 -9.35
CA VAL A 18 -9.57 -20.52 -8.67
C VAL A 18 -10.68 -19.73 -7.99
N GLY A 19 -11.80 -19.49 -8.66
CA GLY A 19 -12.96 -18.79 -8.10
C GLY A 19 -13.55 -19.47 -6.85
N ARG A 20 -13.57 -20.81 -6.80
CA ARG A 20 -14.00 -21.55 -5.60
C ARG A 20 -13.05 -21.29 -4.42
N VAL A 21 -11.74 -21.42 -4.63
CA VAL A 21 -10.78 -21.25 -3.54
C VAL A 21 -10.73 -19.80 -3.04
N PHE A 22 -10.88 -18.80 -3.93
CA PHE A 22 -11.00 -17.40 -3.53
C PHE A 22 -12.25 -17.16 -2.66
N ARG A 23 -13.38 -17.74 -3.05
CA ARG A 23 -14.63 -17.66 -2.28
C ARG A 23 -14.50 -18.29 -0.90
N ASP A 24 -13.90 -19.48 -0.79
CA ASP A 24 -13.62 -20.15 0.50
C ASP A 24 -12.72 -19.30 1.41
N LEU A 25 -11.90 -18.43 0.81
CA LEU A 25 -11.03 -17.51 1.52
C LEU A 25 -11.69 -16.17 1.88
N GLY A 26 -12.96 -15.96 1.51
CA GLY A 26 -13.73 -14.74 1.77
C GLY A 26 -13.36 -13.58 0.83
N VAL A 27 -12.94 -13.90 -0.39
CA VAL A 27 -12.55 -12.93 -1.42
C VAL A 27 -13.49 -13.08 -2.61
N ASP A 28 -14.13 -11.98 -3.00
CA ASP A 28 -14.97 -11.92 -4.18
C ASP A 28 -14.10 -11.89 -5.42
N MET A 29 -14.36 -12.80 -6.36
CA MET A 29 -13.59 -12.93 -7.59
C MET A 29 -14.47 -12.69 -8.81
N GLU A 30 -14.01 -11.80 -9.66
CA GLU A 30 -14.61 -11.47 -10.94
C GLU A 30 -13.77 -12.07 -12.07
N HIS A 31 -14.37 -12.92 -12.89
CA HIS A 31 -13.70 -13.63 -13.99
C HIS A 31 -13.95 -12.91 -15.31
N LEU A 32 -12.87 -12.70 -16.07
CA LEU A 32 -12.85 -12.10 -17.40
C LEU A 32 -11.99 -12.96 -18.33
N THR A 33 -12.31 -12.92 -19.61
CA THR A 33 -11.56 -13.61 -20.67
C THR A 33 -10.78 -12.64 -21.56
N ALA A 34 -11.17 -11.37 -21.61
CA ALA A 34 -10.57 -10.36 -22.48
C ALA A 34 -9.75 -9.32 -21.68
N SER A 35 -8.54 -9.05 -22.14
CA SER A 35 -7.56 -8.19 -21.45
C SER A 35 -7.91 -6.69 -21.52
N ASP A 36 -8.55 -6.24 -22.59
CA ASP A 36 -9.08 -4.88 -22.77
C ASP A 36 -10.14 -4.54 -21.71
N ILE A 37 -11.14 -5.41 -21.55
CA ILE A 37 -12.20 -5.27 -20.53
C ILE A 37 -11.58 -5.28 -19.12
N ALA A 38 -10.58 -6.13 -18.89
CA ALA A 38 -9.89 -6.20 -17.61
C ALA A 38 -9.17 -4.88 -17.28
N VAL A 39 -8.46 -4.29 -18.25
CA VAL A 39 -7.78 -3.00 -18.09
C VAL A 39 -8.80 -1.89 -17.81
N GLU A 40 -9.91 -1.84 -18.53
CA GLU A 40 -10.97 -0.84 -18.29
C GLU A 40 -11.55 -0.96 -16.89
N LYS A 41 -11.85 -2.18 -16.42
CA LYS A 41 -12.36 -2.39 -15.06
C LYS A 41 -11.35 -2.00 -13.98
N ILE A 42 -10.08 -2.31 -14.20
CA ILE A 42 -8.99 -1.91 -13.29
C ILE A 42 -8.89 -0.39 -13.21
N LYS A 43 -9.12 0.34 -14.31
CA LYS A 43 -9.14 1.81 -14.31
C LYS A 43 -10.38 2.39 -13.63
N GLN A 44 -11.53 1.71 -13.72
CA GLN A 44 -12.81 2.16 -13.17
C GLN A 44 -13.01 1.80 -11.68
N GLY A 45 -12.25 0.86 -11.13
CA GLY A 45 -12.46 0.36 -9.77
C GLY A 45 -11.16 -0.04 -9.06
N SER A 46 -11.26 -0.27 -7.74
CA SER A 46 -10.13 -0.77 -6.95
C SER A 46 -10.23 -2.27 -6.72
N PHE A 47 -9.22 -3.02 -7.17
CA PHE A 47 -9.04 -4.45 -6.86
C PHE A 47 -7.90 -4.63 -5.84
N ASP A 48 -8.06 -5.61 -4.96
CA ASP A 48 -7.05 -6.00 -3.97
C ASP A 48 -6.05 -7.00 -4.56
N ALA A 49 -6.50 -7.83 -5.50
CA ALA A 49 -5.65 -8.72 -6.29
C ALA A 49 -6.12 -8.85 -7.75
N VAL A 50 -5.16 -9.08 -8.64
CA VAL A 50 -5.36 -9.37 -10.06
C VAL A 50 -4.59 -10.66 -10.36
N VAL A 51 -5.30 -11.64 -10.87
CA VAL A 51 -4.77 -12.95 -11.25
C VAL A 51 -4.83 -13.07 -12.76
N VAL A 52 -3.73 -13.41 -13.42
CA VAL A 52 -3.65 -13.55 -14.88
C VAL A 52 -3.17 -14.94 -15.24
N ASP A 53 -3.76 -15.52 -16.28
CA ASP A 53 -3.32 -16.77 -16.88
C ASP A 53 -2.17 -16.50 -17.88
N ASP A 54 -1.21 -17.42 -17.98
CA ASP A 54 -0.09 -17.33 -18.90
C ASP A 54 -0.40 -17.72 -20.35
N ALA A 55 -1.66 -18.09 -20.65
CA ALA A 55 -2.11 -18.41 -22.01
C ALA A 55 -1.97 -17.22 -22.99
N ASP A 56 -2.16 -15.99 -22.53
CA ASP A 56 -1.91 -14.76 -23.28
C ASP A 56 -0.91 -13.87 -22.51
N PRO A 57 0.41 -14.05 -22.75
CA PRO A 57 1.44 -13.26 -22.06
C PRO A 57 1.33 -11.75 -22.31
N THR A 58 0.84 -11.35 -23.49
CA THR A 58 0.71 -9.93 -23.85
C THR A 58 -0.46 -9.29 -23.11
N GLY A 59 -1.63 -9.93 -23.11
CA GLY A 59 -2.78 -9.47 -22.31
C GLY A 59 -2.52 -9.50 -20.81
N ALA A 60 -1.83 -10.53 -20.32
CA ALA A 60 -1.41 -10.64 -18.92
C ALA A 60 -0.50 -9.45 -18.52
N ALA A 61 0.48 -9.10 -19.35
CA ALA A 61 1.37 -7.97 -19.09
C ALA A 61 0.63 -6.64 -19.06
N LEU A 62 -0.29 -6.39 -20.00
CA LEU A 62 -1.11 -5.17 -20.04
C LEU A 62 -1.97 -5.01 -18.79
N VAL A 63 -2.60 -6.10 -18.33
CA VAL A 63 -3.44 -6.12 -17.14
C VAL A 63 -2.62 -5.89 -15.86
N LEU A 64 -1.44 -6.52 -15.74
CA LEU A 64 -0.53 -6.32 -14.62
C LEU A 64 0.03 -4.89 -14.58
N GLU A 65 0.38 -4.33 -15.74
CA GLU A 65 0.83 -2.96 -15.85
C GLU A 65 -0.26 -1.96 -15.46
N ALA A 66 -1.49 -2.16 -15.95
CA ALA A 66 -2.64 -1.36 -15.54
C ALA A 66 -2.83 -1.40 -14.03
N ALA A 67 -2.77 -2.60 -13.41
CA ALA A 67 -2.88 -2.77 -11.97
C ALA A 67 -1.75 -2.09 -11.18
N ARG A 68 -0.54 -2.06 -11.74
CA ARG A 68 0.64 -1.38 -11.16
C ARG A 68 0.54 0.15 -11.26
N SER A 69 -0.03 0.67 -12.34
CA SER A 69 -0.13 2.11 -12.63
C SER A 69 -1.16 2.86 -11.76
N LEU A 70 -2.02 2.12 -11.03
CA LEU A 70 -2.98 2.72 -10.11
C LEU A 70 -2.27 3.45 -8.95
N THR A 71 -2.64 4.71 -8.73
CA THR A 71 -1.92 5.63 -7.85
C THR A 71 -2.08 5.32 -6.35
N SER A 72 -0.96 4.91 -5.76
CA SER A 72 -0.42 5.19 -4.41
C SER A 72 -1.21 4.89 -3.11
N SER A 73 -2.49 4.50 -3.12
CA SER A 73 -3.21 4.24 -1.85
C SER A 73 -3.55 2.78 -1.55
N LYS A 74 -3.64 1.91 -2.57
CA LYS A 74 -3.88 0.47 -2.42
C LYS A 74 -3.02 -0.30 -3.41
N LYS A 75 -1.94 -0.94 -2.93
CA LYS A 75 -1.07 -1.78 -3.78
C LYS A 75 -1.82 -3.07 -4.18
N CYS A 76 -2.42 -3.11 -5.36
CA CYS A 76 -3.02 -4.31 -5.95
C CYS A 76 -1.97 -5.43 -6.05
N LEU A 77 -2.32 -6.65 -5.65
CA LEU A 77 -1.44 -7.81 -5.75
C LEU A 77 -1.57 -8.45 -7.14
N GLY A 78 -0.49 -8.48 -7.92
CA GLY A 78 -0.43 -9.23 -9.18
C GLY A 78 -0.05 -10.69 -8.95
N VAL A 79 -0.81 -11.63 -9.52
CA VAL A 79 -0.57 -13.07 -9.44
C VAL A 79 -0.61 -13.66 -10.85
N VAL A 80 0.34 -14.51 -11.21
CA VAL A 80 0.37 -15.21 -12.51
C VAL A 80 0.12 -16.70 -12.30
N LEU A 81 -0.80 -17.29 -13.07
CA LEU A 81 -1.02 -18.73 -13.17
C LEU A 81 -0.17 -19.27 -14.33
N ALA A 82 1.00 -19.82 -14.02
CA ALA A 82 2.01 -20.21 -15.00
C ALA A 82 2.04 -21.72 -15.24
N HIS A 83 2.35 -22.19 -16.45
CA HIS A 83 2.77 -23.56 -16.72
C HIS A 83 4.24 -23.76 -16.29
N SER A 84 4.64 -25.02 -16.07
CA SER A 84 6.01 -25.37 -15.63
C SER A 84 7.11 -24.95 -16.59
N GLN A 85 6.78 -24.67 -17.86
CA GLN A 85 7.70 -24.22 -18.89
C GLN A 85 7.82 -22.68 -18.97
N THR A 86 6.98 -21.95 -18.23
CA THR A 86 6.95 -20.49 -18.26
C THR A 86 8.14 -19.92 -17.46
N SER A 87 8.99 -19.17 -18.15
CA SER A 87 10.22 -18.63 -17.54
C SER A 87 9.90 -17.63 -16.42
N LEU A 88 10.66 -17.73 -15.32
CA LEU A 88 10.52 -16.83 -14.16
C LEU A 88 10.73 -15.35 -14.54
N GLY A 89 11.60 -15.07 -15.52
CA GLY A 89 11.85 -13.70 -15.99
C GLY A 89 10.61 -13.05 -16.65
N VAL A 90 9.81 -13.85 -17.36
CA VAL A 90 8.53 -13.40 -17.94
C VAL A 90 7.44 -13.34 -16.86
N ALA A 91 7.41 -14.33 -15.96
CA ALA A 91 6.40 -14.40 -14.90
C ALA A 91 6.55 -13.29 -13.84
N PHE A 92 7.76 -12.81 -13.56
CA PHE A 92 8.02 -11.70 -12.63
C PHE A 92 8.14 -10.31 -13.31
N GLY A 93 7.89 -10.23 -14.61
CA GLY A 93 7.81 -8.97 -15.33
C GLY A 93 6.60 -8.12 -14.90
N ALA A 94 6.72 -6.80 -15.07
CA ALA A 94 5.62 -5.82 -15.03
C ALA A 94 4.66 -5.82 -13.81
N GLY A 95 5.11 -6.21 -12.61
CA GLY A 95 4.33 -6.01 -11.37
C GLY A 95 3.69 -7.27 -10.76
N THR A 96 4.10 -8.46 -11.19
CA THR A 96 3.76 -9.71 -10.51
C THR A 96 4.41 -9.79 -9.13
N HIS A 97 3.64 -10.28 -8.15
CA HIS A 97 4.07 -10.49 -6.78
C HIS A 97 4.14 -11.98 -6.41
N LEU A 98 3.38 -12.83 -7.11
CA LEU A 98 3.33 -14.27 -6.87
C LEU A 98 3.10 -15.02 -8.19
N VAL A 99 3.76 -16.16 -8.34
CA VAL A 99 3.54 -17.09 -9.46
C VAL A 99 3.02 -18.41 -8.90
N ILE A 100 1.93 -18.93 -9.47
CA ILE A 100 1.32 -20.22 -9.12
C ILE A 100 1.46 -21.14 -10.32
N TYR A 101 2.23 -22.23 -10.17
CA TYR A 101 2.47 -23.18 -11.25
C TYR A 101 1.33 -24.21 -11.40
N LYS A 102 0.88 -24.43 -12.64
CA LYS A 102 0.01 -25.52 -13.12
C LYS A 102 0.83 -26.84 -13.16
N PRO A 103 0.21 -28.03 -12.96
CA PRO A 103 -1.21 -28.27 -12.78
C PRO A 103 -1.67 -27.82 -11.40
N ILE A 104 -2.81 -27.13 -11.40
CA ILE A 104 -3.35 -26.50 -10.23
C ILE A 104 -4.05 -27.56 -9.37
N ALA A 105 -3.31 -28.24 -8.50
CA ALA A 105 -3.91 -29.04 -7.44
C ALA A 105 -4.57 -28.10 -6.42
N ALA A 106 -5.78 -28.43 -5.95
CA ALA A 106 -6.56 -27.58 -5.04
C ALA A 106 -5.75 -27.13 -3.80
N ASP A 107 -4.88 -28.00 -3.26
CA ASP A 107 -4.01 -27.69 -2.12
C ASP A 107 -2.95 -26.63 -2.42
N ARG A 108 -2.44 -26.59 -3.67
CA ARG A 108 -1.48 -25.57 -4.10
C ARG A 108 -2.15 -24.23 -4.35
N VAL A 109 -3.37 -24.23 -4.88
CA VAL A 109 -4.22 -23.02 -4.92
C VAL A 109 -4.44 -22.52 -3.51
N ARG A 110 -4.87 -23.39 -2.60
CA ARG A 110 -5.16 -23.01 -1.23
C ARG A 110 -3.93 -22.41 -0.55
N SER A 111 -2.76 -23.02 -0.72
CA SER A 111 -1.51 -22.52 -0.13
C SER A 111 -1.08 -21.19 -0.75
N GLY A 112 -1.06 -21.10 -2.09
CA GLY A 112 -0.71 -19.86 -2.80
C GLY A 112 -1.68 -18.72 -2.51
N LEU A 113 -2.97 -19.01 -2.45
CA LEU A 113 -4.01 -18.03 -2.16
C LEU A 113 -4.12 -17.68 -0.68
N THR A 114 -3.77 -18.59 0.23
CA THR A 114 -3.58 -18.25 1.64
C THR A 114 -2.43 -17.27 1.78
N ALA A 115 -1.34 -17.43 1.00
CA ALA A 115 -0.27 -16.45 0.94
C ALA A 115 -0.77 -15.11 0.35
N VAL A 116 -1.55 -15.12 -0.74
CA VAL A 116 -2.21 -13.92 -1.30
C VAL A 116 -3.07 -13.23 -0.25
N ARG A 117 -3.92 -13.96 0.48
CA ARG A 117 -4.78 -13.42 1.55
C ARG A 117 -3.97 -12.86 2.70
N ASN A 118 -2.91 -13.54 3.12
CA ASN A 118 -2.02 -13.04 4.17
C ASN A 118 -1.27 -11.77 3.72
N LEU A 119 -0.87 -11.68 2.45
CA LEU A 119 -0.27 -10.48 1.87
C LEU A 119 -1.28 -9.32 1.79
N MET A 120 -2.54 -9.60 1.41
CA MET A 120 -3.64 -8.63 1.44
C MET A 120 -3.97 -8.17 2.87
N GLY A 121 -4.02 -9.09 3.83
CA GLY A 121 -4.25 -8.81 5.25
C GLY A 121 -3.11 -8.02 5.91
N ARG A 122 -1.86 -8.24 5.50
CA ARG A 122 -0.70 -7.43 5.91
C ARG A 122 -0.74 -6.02 5.31
N LYS A 123 -1.21 -5.87 4.06
CA LYS A 123 -1.36 -4.57 3.40
C LYS A 123 -2.53 -3.74 3.94
N HIS A 124 -3.57 -4.38 4.46
CA HIS A 124 -4.74 -3.68 5.04
C HIS A 124 -4.65 -3.43 6.55
N ARG A 125 -3.67 -4.02 7.25
CA ARG A 125 -3.39 -3.65 8.63
C ARG A 125 -2.41 -2.49 8.69
N ARG A 126 -2.81 -1.32 8.16
CA ARG A 126 -2.36 -0.08 8.80
C ARG A 126 -2.89 -0.19 10.23
N GLN A 127 -2.00 -0.52 11.17
CA GLN A 127 -2.41 -0.83 12.55
C GLN A 127 -3.09 0.36 13.22
N SER A 128 -2.87 1.57 12.69
CA SER A 128 -3.48 2.81 13.12
C SER A 128 -4.06 3.61 11.93
N PRO A 129 -5.18 4.31 12.14
CA PRO A 129 -5.69 5.28 11.17
C PRO A 129 -4.68 6.41 10.93
N ARG A 130 -4.75 7.04 9.76
CA ARG A 130 -3.93 8.22 9.42
C ARG A 130 -4.81 9.43 9.21
N VAL A 131 -4.36 10.58 9.69
CA VAL A 131 -5.01 11.87 9.52
C VAL A 131 -4.19 12.67 8.52
N ARG A 132 -4.83 13.19 7.45
CA ARG A 132 -4.21 14.15 6.54
C ARG A 132 -4.17 15.52 7.21
N VAL A 133 -3.00 16.13 7.23
CA VAL A 133 -2.73 17.41 7.92
C VAL A 133 -1.62 18.16 7.23
N GLU A 134 -1.43 19.42 7.57
CA GLU A 134 -0.21 20.17 7.27
C GLU A 134 0.30 20.73 8.61
N ILE A 135 1.32 20.07 9.18
CA ILE A 135 1.90 20.45 10.47
C ILE A 135 3.37 20.80 10.25
N ASP A 136 3.77 21.99 10.67
CA ASP A 136 5.18 22.36 10.71
C ASP A 136 5.92 21.50 11.72
N ALA A 137 7.03 20.91 11.27
CA ALA A 137 7.86 20.03 12.06
C ALA A 137 9.34 20.39 11.90
N THR A 138 10.11 20.05 12.92
CA THR A 138 11.55 20.17 12.93
C THR A 138 12.15 18.77 12.95
N LEU A 139 13.10 18.54 12.06
CA LEU A 139 13.94 17.34 12.03
C LEU A 139 15.31 17.71 12.54
N SER A 140 15.73 17.09 13.63
CA SER A 140 17.07 17.27 14.19
C SER A 140 17.83 15.95 14.20
N ARG A 141 19.15 16.05 14.13
CA ARG A 141 20.06 14.91 14.26
C ARG A 141 21.26 15.37 15.08
N GLU A 142 21.76 14.49 15.93
CA GLU A 142 22.94 14.77 16.74
C GLU A 142 24.11 15.24 15.86
N GLY A 143 24.69 16.38 16.24
CA GLY A 143 25.80 17.01 15.53
C GLY A 143 25.48 17.61 14.15
N LYS A 144 24.20 17.73 13.75
CA LYS A 144 23.78 18.36 12.49
C LYS A 144 22.77 19.49 12.71
N ALA A 145 22.75 20.45 11.79
CA ALA A 145 21.77 21.52 11.79
C ALA A 145 20.33 20.99 11.69
N GLU A 146 19.43 21.61 12.44
CA GLU A 146 18.00 21.35 12.37
C GLU A 146 17.45 21.69 10.98
N ARG A 147 16.43 20.95 10.57
CA ARG A 147 15.76 21.15 9.29
C ARG A 147 14.27 21.29 9.47
N ARG A 148 13.68 22.15 8.66
CA ARG A 148 12.23 22.29 8.58
C ARG A 148 11.64 21.18 7.71
N ALA A 149 10.47 20.72 8.12
CA ALA A 149 9.65 19.75 7.41
C ALA A 149 8.17 20.09 7.61
N VAL A 150 7.33 19.59 6.71
CA VAL A 150 5.87 19.67 6.83
C VAL A 150 5.32 18.25 6.87
N ILE A 151 4.63 17.89 7.95
CA ILE A 151 3.90 16.63 8.07
C ILE A 151 2.63 16.73 7.23
N ILE A 152 2.50 15.86 6.22
CA ILE A 152 1.35 15.81 5.29
C ILE A 152 0.33 14.72 5.67
N ASP A 153 0.80 13.67 6.33
CA ASP A 153 -0.05 12.70 7.02
C ASP A 153 0.60 12.20 8.29
N LEU A 154 -0.21 11.94 9.31
CA LEU A 154 0.23 11.51 10.62
C LEU A 154 -0.58 10.30 11.09
N SER A 155 0.10 9.37 11.73
CA SER A 155 -0.46 8.16 12.35
C SER A 155 0.29 7.83 13.63
N GLU A 156 -0.26 6.96 14.48
CA GLU A 156 0.41 6.55 15.72
C GLU A 156 1.80 5.94 15.51
N GLY A 157 2.07 5.36 14.35
CA GLY A 157 3.33 4.66 14.05
C GLY A 157 4.27 5.39 13.10
N GLY A 158 3.92 6.57 12.62
CA GLY A 158 4.76 7.31 11.67
C GLY A 158 4.04 8.44 10.95
N ALA A 159 4.79 9.10 10.07
CA ALA A 159 4.34 10.26 9.31
C ALA A 159 4.89 10.24 7.87
N ALA A 160 4.18 10.91 6.97
CA ALA A 160 4.75 11.35 5.70
C ALA A 160 5.09 12.84 5.81
N LEU A 161 6.26 13.20 5.27
CA LEU A 161 6.85 14.52 5.39
C LEU A 161 7.20 15.06 4.01
N ARG A 162 7.09 16.37 3.86
CA ARG A 162 7.75 17.15 2.80
C ARG A 162 8.89 17.93 3.43
N ILE A 163 10.08 17.86 2.85
CA ILE A 163 11.28 18.54 3.35
C ILE A 163 11.85 19.46 2.29
N ASP A 164 12.56 20.49 2.72
CA ASP A 164 13.38 21.30 1.82
C ASP A 164 14.79 20.69 1.72
N GLY A 165 15.19 20.28 0.52
CA GLY A 165 16.50 19.69 0.23
C GLY A 165 16.63 18.19 0.52
N SER A 166 17.86 17.68 0.57
CA SER A 166 18.15 16.23 0.66
C SER A 166 18.75 15.84 2.01
N LEU A 167 18.18 14.82 2.66
CA LEU A 167 18.71 14.18 3.87
C LEU A 167 19.59 12.98 3.48
N ALA A 168 20.74 12.78 4.14
CA ALA A 168 21.49 11.53 3.99
C ALA A 168 20.65 10.36 4.57
N ALA A 169 20.40 9.31 3.79
CA ALA A 169 19.70 8.11 4.26
C ALA A 169 20.70 7.23 5.00
N SER A 170 20.52 7.01 6.31
CA SER A 170 21.17 5.92 7.04
C SER A 170 20.87 5.92 8.54
N GLU A 171 20.48 7.05 9.13
CA GLU A 171 20.44 7.21 10.59
C GLU A 171 19.06 7.68 11.10
N PRO A 172 18.69 7.30 12.33
CA PRO A 172 17.52 7.84 12.99
C PRO A 172 17.60 9.36 13.12
N LEU A 173 16.46 10.02 13.04
CA LEU A 173 16.30 11.46 13.20
C LEU A 173 15.27 11.73 14.29
N ASN A 174 15.45 12.83 15.02
CA ASN A 174 14.44 13.30 15.95
C ASN A 174 13.45 14.20 15.21
N LEU A 175 12.17 13.86 15.29
CA LEU A 175 11.08 14.66 14.76
C LEU A 175 10.36 15.33 15.92
N THR A 176 10.22 16.66 15.84
CA THR A 176 9.45 17.45 16.80
C THR A 176 8.39 18.28 16.10
N CYS A 177 7.18 18.33 16.65
CA CYS A 177 6.10 19.21 16.17
C CYS A 177 5.10 19.50 17.28
N VAL A 178 4.20 20.46 17.05
CA VAL A 178 3.05 20.72 17.94
C VAL A 178 1.79 20.24 17.23
N LEU A 179 0.97 19.43 17.92
CA LEU A 179 -0.23 18.87 17.31
C LEU A 179 -1.34 19.94 17.20
N PRO A 180 -2.00 20.08 16.03
CA PRO A 180 -3.04 21.08 15.81
C PRO A 180 -4.17 21.01 16.83
N GLY A 181 -4.59 22.18 17.32
CA GLY A 181 -5.65 22.29 18.32
C GLY A 181 -5.22 21.86 19.73
N THR A 182 -3.93 21.64 19.95
CA THR A 182 -3.36 21.31 21.27
C THR A 182 -2.12 22.15 21.56
N SER A 183 -1.76 22.23 22.83
CA SER A 183 -0.48 22.80 23.28
C SER A 183 0.61 21.75 23.44
N ASN A 184 0.35 20.50 23.02
CA ASN A 184 1.24 19.37 23.27
C ASN A 184 2.27 19.24 22.15
N SER A 185 3.55 19.18 22.52
CA SER A 185 4.63 18.84 21.61
C SER A 185 4.78 17.34 21.47
N LEU A 186 4.81 16.85 20.24
CA LEU A 186 5.24 15.49 19.89
C LEU A 186 6.74 15.50 19.69
N SER A 187 7.45 14.58 20.34
CA SER A 187 8.87 14.28 20.06
C SER A 187 9.03 12.79 19.82
N ALA A 188 9.63 12.42 18.68
CA ALA A 188 9.78 11.03 18.28
C ALA A 188 11.12 10.79 17.57
N THR A 189 11.81 9.72 17.95
CA THR A 189 12.90 9.18 17.13
C THR A 189 12.28 8.44 15.96
N ALA A 190 12.71 8.78 14.75
CA ALA A 190 12.10 8.30 13.52
C ALA A 190 13.15 7.75 12.54
N GLU A 191 12.79 6.68 11.85
CA GLU A 191 13.59 6.10 10.77
C GLU A 191 12.94 6.37 9.42
N ILE A 192 13.78 6.64 8.42
CA ILE A 192 13.35 6.82 7.04
C ILE A 192 13.02 5.46 6.43
N VAL A 193 11.79 5.26 6.00
CA VAL A 193 11.32 3.99 5.42
C VAL A 193 11.14 4.01 3.91
N TRP A 194 10.91 5.18 3.32
CA TRP A 194 10.87 5.37 1.88
C TRP A 194 11.05 6.85 1.53
N ARG A 195 11.42 7.10 0.27
CA ARG A 195 11.47 8.42 -0.35
C ARG A 195 10.90 8.32 -1.74
N ASP A 196 10.26 9.39 -2.20
CA ASP A 196 9.87 9.51 -3.60
C ASP A 196 10.73 10.54 -4.35
N ALA A 197 10.56 10.60 -5.66
CA ALA A 197 11.30 11.53 -6.52
C ALA A 197 10.82 12.98 -6.37
N GLN A 198 9.66 13.19 -5.76
CA GLN A 198 9.01 14.47 -5.54
C GLN A 198 9.44 15.14 -4.22
N GLY A 199 10.34 14.50 -3.47
CA GLY A 199 10.86 15.03 -2.21
C GLY A 199 10.01 14.68 -0.98
N TRP A 200 9.08 13.74 -1.11
CA TRP A 200 8.34 13.20 0.02
C TRP A 200 9.15 12.12 0.70
N LEU A 201 8.95 12.04 2.01
CA LEU A 201 9.69 11.18 2.90
C LEU A 201 8.71 10.47 3.83
N GLY A 202 8.76 9.14 3.83
CA GLY A 202 8.07 8.36 4.85
C GLY A 202 8.98 8.10 6.03
N VAL A 203 8.48 8.38 7.24
CA VAL A 203 9.17 8.03 8.48
C VAL A 203 8.33 7.09 9.34
N ARG A 204 9.01 6.17 10.03
CA ARG A 204 8.44 5.30 11.07
C ARG A 204 8.97 5.75 12.42
N PHE A 205 8.08 5.91 13.39
CA PHE A 205 8.51 6.19 14.77
C PHE A 205 9.08 4.91 15.38
N VAL A 206 10.32 4.97 15.84
CA VAL A 206 11.04 3.86 16.49
C VAL A 206 11.10 4.03 18.00
N ASP A 207 11.08 5.27 18.47
CA ASP A 207 11.00 5.58 19.89
C ASP A 207 10.09 6.80 20.11
N LEU A 208 9.21 6.66 21.09
CA LEU A 208 8.22 7.65 21.52
C LEU A 208 8.14 7.55 23.04
N THR A 209 8.23 8.68 23.73
CA THR A 209 7.95 8.70 25.16
C THR A 209 6.51 8.28 25.42
N GLY A 210 6.23 7.66 26.56
CA GLY A 210 4.87 7.19 26.89
C GLY A 210 3.81 8.29 26.80
N ASP A 211 4.16 9.50 27.23
CA ASP A 211 3.29 10.68 27.12
C ASP A 211 3.06 11.10 25.66
N SER A 212 4.12 11.16 24.85
CA SER A 212 4.02 11.48 23.41
C SER A 212 3.16 10.45 22.68
N GLN A 213 3.32 9.17 23.00
CA GLN A 213 2.53 8.10 22.40
C GLN A 213 1.05 8.22 22.76
N ARG A 214 0.73 8.52 24.02
CA ARG A 214 -0.65 8.71 24.48
C ARG A 214 -1.30 9.91 23.80
N VAL A 215 -0.62 11.06 23.82
CA VAL A 215 -1.10 12.28 23.18
C VAL A 215 -1.33 12.06 21.69
N LEU A 216 -0.40 11.41 20.99
CA LEU A 216 -0.52 11.11 19.56
C LEU A 216 -1.71 10.18 19.28
N ARG A 217 -1.89 9.12 20.08
CA ARG A 217 -3.03 8.20 19.95
C ARG A 217 -4.36 8.92 20.13
N ASP A 218 -4.49 9.69 21.20
CA ASP A 218 -5.73 10.40 21.53
C ASP A 218 -6.08 11.42 20.42
N TRP A 219 -5.07 12.16 19.93
CA TRP A 219 -5.24 13.12 18.84
C TRP A 219 -5.60 12.44 17.51
N VAL A 220 -4.89 11.38 17.10
CA VAL A 220 -5.19 10.63 15.87
C VAL A 220 -6.58 10.01 15.93
N SER A 221 -6.99 9.47 17.08
CA SER A 221 -8.32 8.86 17.26
C SER A 221 -9.45 9.89 17.11
N SER A 222 -9.24 11.11 17.61
CA SER A 222 -10.20 12.21 17.54
C SER A 222 -10.33 12.76 16.12
N ASN A 223 -9.21 12.90 15.41
CA ASN A 223 -9.16 13.53 14.09
C ASN A 223 -9.37 12.56 12.92
N SER A 224 -9.24 11.24 13.14
CA SER A 224 -9.50 10.23 12.10
C SER A 224 -10.98 10.04 11.76
N ARG A 225 -11.89 10.46 12.67
CA ARG A 225 -13.35 10.41 12.47
C ARG A 225 -13.89 11.63 11.74
N THR A 226 -13.20 12.75 11.83
CA THR A 226 -13.58 14.01 11.19
C THR A 226 -12.95 14.02 9.80
N ARG A 227 -13.73 13.66 8.78
CA ARG A 227 -13.33 13.86 7.37
C ARG A 227 -13.40 15.36 7.06
N ASN A 228 -12.50 16.15 7.63
CA ASN A 228 -12.49 17.59 7.42
C ASN A 228 -11.95 17.87 6.02
N PRO A 229 -12.73 18.50 5.12
CA PRO A 229 -12.18 19.07 3.90
C PRO A 229 -11.20 20.16 4.31
N ILE A 230 -10.03 20.16 3.68
CA ILE A 230 -8.95 21.12 3.88
C ILE A 230 -9.55 22.53 3.87
N ALA A 231 -9.53 23.22 5.02
CA ALA A 231 -9.90 24.61 5.11
C ALA A 231 -8.85 25.41 4.34
N THR A 232 -9.23 25.89 3.16
CA THR A 232 -8.47 26.88 2.42
C THR A 232 -8.58 28.21 3.17
N GLN A 233 -7.53 28.57 3.90
CA GLN A 233 -7.20 29.94 4.29
C GLN A 233 -5.82 30.22 3.68
N THR A 234 -5.48 31.34 3.04
CA THR A 234 -6.13 32.59 2.65
C THR A 234 -5.13 33.30 1.70
N LYS A 235 -5.62 34.05 0.71
CA LYS A 235 -5.02 35.29 0.12
C LYS A 235 -6.00 35.75 -0.97
N ARG A 236 -6.66 36.91 -0.93
CA ARG A 236 -6.46 38.21 -0.28
C ARG A 236 -7.81 38.80 0.11
#